data_AF-A0A7K2CQM6-F1
#
_entry.id   AF-A0A7K2CQM6-F1
#
_cell.length_a   1.000
_cell.length_b   1.000
_cell.length_c   1.000
_cell.angle_alpha   90.00
_cell.angle_beta   90.00
_cell.angle_gamma   90.00
#
_symmetry.space_group_name_H-M   'P 1'
#
loop_
_entity.id
_entity.type
_entity.pdbx_description
1 polymer ?
#
loop_
_entity_poly.entity_id
_entity_poly.type
_entity_poly.pdbx_seq_one_letter_code
_entity_poly.pdbx_strand_id
1 'polypeptide(L)'
;LVDGQTVVVTWSGFLPEQSVNILQCSQGGTEGSGVCDFTNARILHPNPSGEGSLELTIIVGAVGSGICDATVDDCVIAVNDSGLQDPEATIRIPLSFAP
;
A
#
# COMPACT_ATOMS: atom_id res chain seq x y z
N LEU A 1 2.99 4.84 -13.65
CA LEU A 1 3.92 3.85 -13.04
C LEU A 1 4.15 2.72 -14.02
N VAL A 2 5.33 2.10 -13.99
CA VAL A 2 5.66 0.90 -14.78
C VAL A 2 6.02 -0.26 -13.86
N ASP A 3 6.05 -1.48 -14.40
CA ASP A 3 6.41 -2.67 -13.63
C ASP A 3 7.82 -2.58 -13.04
N GLY A 4 7.98 -3.04 -11.80
CA GLY A 4 9.24 -3.00 -11.06
C GLY A 4 9.68 -1.60 -10.62
N GLN A 5 8.91 -0.55 -10.91
CA GLN A 5 9.25 0.80 -10.48
C GLN A 5 9.23 0.89 -8.95
N THR A 6 10.31 1.38 -8.35
CA THR A 6 10.34 1.67 -6.91
C THR A 6 9.84 3.09 -6.65
N VAL A 7 8.95 3.22 -5.67
CA VAL A 7 8.43 4.51 -5.18
C VAL A 7 8.78 4.67 -3.70
N VAL A 8 8.90 5.92 -3.25
CA VAL A 8 9.05 6.22 -1.83
C VAL A 8 7.68 6.61 -1.28
N VAL A 9 7.21 5.88 -0.28
CA VAL A 9 5.97 6.15 0.44
C VAL A 9 6.33 6.85 1.74
N THR A 10 5.77 8.03 1.96
CA THR A 10 5.97 8.84 3.18
C THR A 10 4.66 9.03 3.93
N TRP A 11 4.72 9.01 5.26
CA TRP A 11 3.54 9.22 6.10
C TRP A 11 3.89 9.94 7.40
N SER A 12 2.85 10.42 8.07
CA SER A 12 2.92 11.11 9.37
C SER A 12 1.61 10.99 10.13
N GLY A 13 1.66 11.15 11.46
CA GLY A 13 0.46 11.17 12.31
C GLY A 13 -0.10 9.79 12.64
N PHE A 14 0.65 8.72 12.37
CA PHE A 14 0.30 7.36 12.80
C PHE A 14 0.67 7.15 14.27
N LEU A 15 0.18 6.07 14.88
CA LEU A 15 0.49 5.77 16.27
C LEU A 15 2.00 5.57 16.48
N PRO A 16 2.63 6.33 17.41
CA PRO A 16 4.01 6.10 17.79
C PRO A 16 4.24 4.67 18.31
N GLU A 17 5.42 4.14 18.04
CA GLU A 17 5.90 2.81 18.44
C GLU A 17 5.08 1.64 17.85
N GLN A 18 4.15 1.91 16.95
CA GLN A 18 3.41 0.88 16.24
C GLN A 18 4.04 0.54 14.89
N SER A 19 3.66 -0.62 14.37
CA SER A 19 4.08 -1.05 13.04
C SER A 19 3.21 -0.41 11.96
N VAL A 20 3.77 -0.12 10.80
CA VAL A 20 3.02 0.43 9.66
C VAL A 20 3.09 -0.54 8.50
N ASN A 21 1.93 -0.96 7.99
CA ASN A 21 1.84 -1.86 6.85
C ASN A 21 1.64 -1.06 5.56
N ILE A 22 2.45 -1.33 4.55
CA ILE A 22 2.40 -0.66 3.25
C ILE A 22 2.29 -1.74 2.19
N LEU A 23 1.19 -1.73 1.45
CA LEU A 23 0.88 -2.73 0.44
C LEU A 23 0.38 -2.07 -0.84
N GLN A 24 0.68 -2.69 -1.97
CA GLN A 24 -0.08 -2.44 -3.20
C GLN A 24 -1.32 -3.33 -3.20
N CYS A 25 -2.47 -2.78 -3.56
CA CYS A 25 -3.74 -3.50 -3.62
C CYS A 25 -4.50 -3.19 -4.92
N SER A 26 -5.22 -4.19 -5.42
CA SER A 26 -6.26 -4.02 -6.44
C SER A 26 -7.61 -3.70 -5.79
N GLN A 27 -8.65 -3.39 -6.59
CA GLN A 27 -10.03 -3.24 -6.10
C GLN A 27 -10.15 -2.23 -4.94
N GLY A 28 -9.41 -1.13 -5.03
CA GLY A 28 -9.37 -0.09 -4.00
C GLY A 28 -8.80 -0.52 -2.65
N GLY A 29 -8.33 -1.76 -2.50
CA GLY A 29 -7.97 -2.30 -1.19
C GLY A 29 -9.12 -2.34 -0.20
N THR A 30 -10.37 -2.58 -0.66
CA THR A 30 -11.57 -2.63 0.20
C THR A 30 -12.15 -4.03 0.37
N GLU A 31 -11.90 -4.96 -0.55
CA GLU A 31 -12.49 -6.32 -0.55
C GLU A 31 -11.72 -7.31 0.35
N GLY A 32 -11.19 -6.82 1.47
CA GLY A 32 -10.38 -7.59 2.41
C GLY A 32 -8.90 -7.72 2.02
N SER A 33 -8.15 -8.55 2.75
CA SER A 33 -6.70 -8.66 2.53
C SER A 33 -6.35 -9.35 1.21
N GLY A 34 -7.23 -10.20 0.68
CA GLY A 34 -6.96 -11.00 -0.52
C GLY A 34 -6.65 -10.18 -1.78
N VAL A 35 -7.04 -8.91 -1.83
CA VAL A 35 -6.76 -8.01 -2.97
C VAL A 35 -5.40 -7.33 -2.91
N CYS A 36 -4.64 -7.52 -1.83
CA CYS A 36 -3.33 -6.90 -1.64
C CYS A 36 -2.18 -7.87 -1.93
N ASP A 37 -1.07 -7.33 -2.42
CA ASP A 37 0.17 -8.07 -2.60
C ASP A 37 0.99 -8.11 -1.30
N PHE A 38 0.98 -9.26 -0.65
CA PHE A 38 1.81 -9.54 0.53
C PHE A 38 3.24 -9.95 0.20
N THR A 39 3.53 -10.31 -1.05
CA THR A 39 4.88 -10.72 -1.47
C THR A 39 5.82 -9.52 -1.47
N ASN A 40 5.35 -8.38 -1.97
CA ASN A 40 6.12 -7.13 -2.01
C ASN A 40 5.74 -6.13 -0.91
N ALA A 41 4.88 -6.53 0.04
CA ALA A 41 4.52 -5.68 1.17
C ALA A 41 5.75 -5.23 1.97
N ARG A 42 5.60 -4.08 2.62
CA ARG A 42 6.60 -3.55 3.55
C ARG A 42 5.95 -3.32 4.90
N ILE A 43 6.71 -3.60 5.95
CA ILE A 43 6.32 -3.34 7.32
C ILE A 43 7.42 -2.47 7.94
N LEU A 44 7.07 -1.25 8.34
CA LEU A 44 7.94 -0.53 9.25
C LEU A 44 7.71 -1.07 10.66
N HIS A 45 8.77 -1.57 11.28
CA HIS A 45 8.77 -1.99 12.68
C HIS A 45 8.70 -0.74 13.60
N PRO A 46 8.36 -0.89 14.90
CA PRO A 46 8.02 0.20 15.81
C PRO A 46 8.81 1.49 15.59
N ASN A 47 8.14 2.50 15.03
CA ASN A 47 8.76 3.81 14.82
C ASN A 47 8.35 4.75 15.94
N PRO A 48 9.28 5.31 16.73
CA PRO A 48 8.96 6.12 17.90
C PRO A 48 8.22 7.43 17.60
N SER A 49 8.09 7.83 16.33
CA SER A 49 7.53 9.13 15.95
C SER A 49 6.13 9.09 15.32
N GLY A 50 5.67 7.94 14.81
CA GLY A 50 4.44 7.89 14.00
C GLY A 50 4.59 8.49 12.59
N GLU A 51 5.81 8.85 12.18
CA GLU A 51 6.15 9.36 10.86
C GLU A 51 7.19 8.46 10.20
N GLY A 52 7.20 8.33 8.88
CA GLY A 52 8.21 7.49 8.24
C GLY A 52 8.24 7.57 6.73
N SER A 53 9.22 6.87 6.17
CA SER A 53 9.38 6.69 4.74
C SER A 53 9.93 5.30 4.44
N LEU A 54 9.40 4.63 3.42
CA LEU A 54 9.90 3.35 2.95
C LEU A 54 9.81 3.25 1.42
N GLU A 55 10.72 2.48 0.85
CA GLU A 55 10.67 2.11 -0.56
C GLU A 55 9.72 0.93 -0.78
N LEU A 56 8.80 1.09 -1.73
CA LEU A 56 7.88 0.05 -2.20
C LEU A 56 8.10 -0.18 -3.69
N THR A 57 8.30 -1.44 -4.07
CA THR A 57 8.33 -1.82 -5.49
C THR A 57 6.90 -2.01 -5.98
N ILE A 58 6.55 -1.31 -7.05
CA ILE A 58 5.24 -1.40 -7.71
C ILE A 58 5.30 -2.47 -8.79
N ILE A 59 4.26 -3.30 -8.85
CA ILE A 59 4.09 -4.31 -9.89
C ILE A 59 2.93 -3.97 -10.82
N VAL A 60 3.04 -4.38 -12.08
CA VAL A 60 1.97 -4.34 -13.10
C VAL A 60 1.58 -5.77 -13.44
N GLY A 61 0.28 -6.05 -13.45
CA GLY A 61 -0.27 -7.39 -13.61
C GLY A 61 -0.98 -7.85 -12.34
N ALA A 62 -0.76 -9.10 -11.94
CA ALA A 62 -1.50 -9.70 -10.82
C ALA A 62 -1.14 -9.07 -9.47
N VAL A 63 -2.14 -8.53 -8.76
CA VAL A 63 -2.02 -7.94 -7.42
C VAL A 63 -3.12 -8.49 -6.53
N GLY A 64 -2.74 -9.34 -5.57
CA GLY A 64 -3.71 -10.12 -4.80
C GLY A 64 -4.59 -10.96 -5.73
N SER A 65 -5.90 -10.88 -5.55
CA SER A 65 -6.90 -11.53 -6.41
C SER A 65 -7.29 -10.73 -7.67
N GLY A 66 -6.72 -9.54 -7.88
CA GLY A 66 -7.04 -8.65 -9.00
C GLY A 66 -5.86 -8.36 -9.93
N ILE A 67 -6.03 -7.36 -10.79
CA ILE A 67 -5.03 -6.90 -11.76
C ILE A 67 -4.83 -5.40 -11.58
N CYS A 68 -3.57 -4.95 -11.67
CA CYS A 68 -3.20 -3.55 -11.76
C CYS A 68 -2.42 -3.29 -13.03
N ASP A 69 -3.00 -2.53 -13.96
CA ASP A 69 -2.35 -2.11 -15.20
C ASP A 69 -2.93 -0.78 -15.70
N ALA A 70 -2.54 -0.34 -16.89
CA ALA A 70 -2.98 0.94 -17.46
C ALA A 70 -4.47 1.00 -17.80
N THR A 71 -5.17 -0.13 -17.77
CA THR A 71 -6.61 -0.24 -18.08
C THR A 71 -7.48 -0.27 -16.82
N VAL A 72 -6.87 -0.42 -15.64
CA VAL A 72 -7.55 -0.48 -14.34
C VAL A 72 -7.21 0.78 -13.52
N ASP A 73 -8.24 1.46 -13.01
CA ASP A 73 -8.12 2.73 -12.28
C ASP A 73 -8.38 2.62 -10.77
N ASP A 74 -8.60 1.40 -10.27
CA ASP A 74 -8.93 1.14 -8.85
C ASP A 74 -7.75 0.67 -7.99
N CYS A 75 -6.54 0.61 -8.55
CA CYS A 75 -5.36 0.18 -7.81
C CYS A 75 -4.84 1.26 -6.86
N VAL A 76 -4.40 0.85 -5.67
CA VAL A 76 -3.94 1.76 -4.61
C VAL A 76 -2.68 1.26 -3.93
N ILE A 77 -1.93 2.18 -3.31
CA ILE A 77 -1.08 1.86 -2.16
C ILE A 77 -1.92 2.06 -0.90
N ALA A 78 -2.09 0.99 -0.12
CA ALA A 78 -2.69 1.04 1.20
C ALA A 78 -1.60 1.21 2.26
N VAL A 79 -1.70 2.26 3.07
CA VAL A 79 -0.84 2.54 4.22
C VAL A 79 -1.71 2.44 5.46
N ASN A 80 -1.48 1.41 6.28
CA ASN A 80 -2.33 1.06 7.41
C ASN A 80 -1.57 1.19 8.74
N ASP A 81 -2.20 1.86 9.70
CA ASP A 81 -1.70 2.08 11.04
C ASP A 81 -1.93 0.82 11.91
N SER A 82 -0.85 0.10 12.24
CA SER A 82 -0.84 -1.00 13.20
C SER A 82 -1.77 -2.20 12.95
N GLY A 83 -2.26 -2.41 11.72
CA GLY A 83 -3.24 -3.47 11.46
C GLY A 83 -4.63 -3.15 11.98
N LEU A 84 -4.91 -1.88 12.34
CA LEU A 84 -6.21 -1.44 12.82
C LEU A 84 -7.27 -1.64 11.73
N GLN A 85 -8.46 -2.06 12.15
CA GLN A 85 -9.61 -2.30 11.27
C GLN A 85 -10.49 -1.06 11.09
N ASP A 86 -10.17 0.04 11.77
CA ASP A 86 -10.86 1.31 11.55
C ASP A 86 -10.64 1.74 10.09
N PRO A 87 -11.70 2.05 9.32
CA PRO A 87 -11.57 2.57 7.97
C PRO A 87 -10.66 3.80 7.87
N GLU A 88 -10.63 4.65 8.91
CA GLU A 88 -9.78 5.85 8.96
C GLU A 88 -8.31 5.54 9.24
N ALA A 89 -7.99 4.34 9.75
CA ALA A 89 -6.61 3.91 9.99
C ALA A 89 -5.88 3.45 8.71
N THR A 90 -6.54 3.51 7.55
CA THR A 90 -5.94 3.13 6.27
C THR A 90 -6.04 4.27 5.26
N ILE A 91 -4.89 4.85 4.91
CA ILE A 91 -4.78 5.78 3.81
C ILE A 91 -4.61 4.99 2.51
N ARG A 92 -5.37 5.36 1.47
CA ARG A 92 -5.30 4.75 0.15
C ARG A 92 -4.87 5.79 -0.87
N ILE A 93 -3.76 5.53 -1.53
CA ILE A 93 -3.16 6.42 -2.52
C ILE A 93 -3.43 5.81 -3.91
N PRO A 94 -4.26 6.42 -4.77
CA PRO A 94 -4.53 5.91 -6.10
C PRO A 94 -3.26 5.78 -6.94
N LEU A 95 -3.17 4.70 -7.71
CA LEU A 95 -2.10 4.45 -8.67
C LEU A 95 -2.62 4.63 -10.09
N SER A 96 -1.73 5.10 -10.97
CA SER A 96 -1.98 5.13 -12.41
C SER A 96 -0.75 4.63 -13.13
N PHE A 97 -0.97 3.75 -14.11
CA PHE A 97 0.09 3.06 -14.83
C PHE A 97 0.31 3.69 -16.21
N ALA A 98 1.54 3.60 -16.71
CA ALA A 98 1.81 3.98 -18.09
C ALA A 98 1.23 2.89 -19.03
N PRO A 99 0.72 3.28 -20.22
CA PRO A 99 0.23 2.34 -21.22
C PRO A 99 1.26 1.29 -21.66
#